data_AF-A0A7Y2SRW9-F1
#
_entry.id   AF-A0A7Y2SRW9-F1
#
_cell.length_a   1.000
_cell.length_b   1.000
_cell.length_c   1.000
_cell.angle_alpha   90.00
_cell.angle_beta   90.00
_cell.angle_gamma   90.00
#
_symmetry.space_group_name_H-M   'P 1'
#
loop_
_entity.id
_entity.type
_entity.pdbx_description
1 polymer ?
#
loop_
_entity_poly.entity_id
_entity_poly.type
_entity_poly.pdbx_seq_one_letter_code
_entity_poly.pdbx_strand_id
1 'polypeptide(L)' 'MEYRELLATLEEGLENGRISPQTAAYIAAEILGVEAYETGYHEWDAARMALASRAAEVEDVDLALA' A
#
# COMPACT_ATOMS: atom_id res chain seq x y z
N MET A 1 -6.74 -22.42 -10.73
CA MET A 1 -6.65 -21.65 -9.48
C MET A 1 -7.99 -20.96 -9.32
N GLU A 2 -8.70 -21.24 -8.23
CA GLU A 2 -9.96 -20.54 -7.94
C GLU A 2 -9.69 -19.12 -7.43
N TYR A 3 -10.58 -18.18 -7.72
CA TYR A 3 -10.49 -16.79 -7.25
C TYR A 3 -10.33 -16.68 -5.72
N ARG A 4 -10.95 -17.59 -4.96
CA ARG A 4 -10.80 -17.64 -3.50
C ARG A 4 -9.38 -17.98 -3.05
N GLU A 5 -8.70 -18.88 -3.75
CA GLU A 5 -7.32 -19.28 -3.44
C GLU A 5 -6.36 -18.12 -3.69
N LEU A 6 -6.60 -17.36 -4.76
CA LEU A 6 -5.81 -16.20 -5.10
C LEU A 6 -6.00 -15.06 -4.09
N LEU A 7 -7.24 -14.78 -3.66
CA LEU A 7 -7.51 -13.80 -2.61
C LEU A 7 -6.85 -14.19 -1.28
N ALA A 8 -6.95 -15.46 -0.86
CA ALA A 8 -6.28 -15.95 0.34
C ALA A 8 -4.75 -15.80 0.25
N THR A 9 -4.18 -16.00 -0.93
CA THR A 9 -2.73 -15.79 -1.16
C THR A 9 -2.34 -14.32 -1.05
N LEU A 10 -3.19 -13.40 -1.54
CA LEU A 10 -2.96 -11.96 -1.41
C LEU A 10 -3.06 -11.52 0.05
N GLU A 11 -4.03 -12.03 0.80
CA GLU A 11 -4.18 -11.78 2.24
C GLU A 11 -2.96 -12.26 3.03
N GLU A 12 -2.50 -13.51 2.79
CA GLU A 12 -1.29 -14.03 3.44
C GLU A 12 -0.08 -13.15 3.10
N GLY A 13 0.06 -12.75 1.83
CA GLY A 13 1.11 -11.84 1.38
C GLY A 13 1.09 -10.48 2.07
N LEU A 14 -0.10 -9.95 2.37
CA LEU A 14 -0.28 -8.68 3.07
C LEU A 14 0.11 -8.82 4.53
N GLU A 15 -0.39 -9.86 5.19
CA GLU A 15 -0.12 -10.13 6.61
C GLU A 15 1.38 -10.34 6.88
N ASN A 16 2.08 -11.02 5.97
CA ASN A 16 3.52 -11.27 6.10
C ASN A 16 4.41 -10.18 5.47
N GLY A 17 3.81 -9.12 4.92
CA GLY A 17 4.51 -7.98 4.33
C GLY A 17 5.27 -8.27 3.04
N ARG A 18 5.01 -9.40 2.36
CA ARG A 18 5.62 -9.73 1.06
C ARG A 18 5.01 -8.95 -0.10
N ILE A 19 3.77 -8.49 0.05
CA ILE A 19 3.08 -7.65 -0.92
C ILE A 19 2.64 -6.34 -0.25
N SER A 20 2.75 -5.24 -0.98
CA SER A 20 2.22 -3.98 -0.46
C SER A 20 0.69 -3.93 -0.60
N PRO A 21 -0.01 -3.20 0.28
CA PRO A 21 -1.44 -2.95 0.17
C PRO A 21 -1.88 -2.43 -1.21
N GLN A 22 -1.07 -1.58 -1.86
CA GLN A 22 -1.37 -1.08 -3.21
C GLN A 22 -1.42 -2.21 -4.23
N THR A 23 -0.40 -3.06 -4.23
CA THR A 23 -0.28 -4.15 -5.20
C THR A 23 -1.39 -5.18 -4.98
N ALA A 24 -1.74 -5.46 -3.72
CA ALA A 24 -2.86 -6.36 -3.43
C ALA A 24 -4.21 -5.79 -3.89
N ALA A 25 -4.47 -4.49 -3.65
CA ALA A 25 -5.70 -3.82 -4.08
C ALA A 25 -5.83 -3.80 -5.61
N TYR A 26 -4.74 -3.52 -6.32
CA TYR A 26 -4.71 -3.56 -7.80
C TYR A 26 -5.04 -4.97 -8.33
N ILE A 27 -4.39 -6.00 -7.80
CA ILE A 27 -4.63 -7.39 -8.25
C ILE A 27 -6.06 -7.83 -7.91
N ALA A 28 -6.57 -7.47 -6.73
CA ALA A 28 -7.95 -7.76 -6.34
C ALA A 28 -8.97 -7.08 -7.27
N ALA A 29 -8.70 -5.86 -7.74
CA ALA A 29 -9.57 -5.17 -8.69
C ALA A 29 -9.70 -5.93 -10.01
N GLU A 30 -8.56 -6.34 -10.59
CA GLU A 30 -8.49 -7.15 -11.82
C GLU A 30 -9.24 -8.47 -11.67
N ILE A 31 -9.11 -9.12 -10.52
CA ILE A 31 -9.81 -10.38 -10.20
C ILE A 31 -11.33 -10.19 -10.15
N LEU A 32 -11.79 -9.11 -9.53
CA LEU A 32 -13.20 -8.84 -9.31
C LEU A 32 -13.87 -8.15 -10.51
N GLY A 33 -13.10 -7.77 -11.53
CA GLY A 33 -13.59 -7.05 -12.71
C GLY A 33 -14.07 -5.65 -12.38
N VAL A 34 -13.50 -5.02 -11.35
CA VAL A 34 -13.75 -3.62 -10.98
C VAL A 34 -12.56 -2.76 -11.37
N GLU A 35 -12.78 -1.47 -11.60
CA GLU A 35 -11.69 -0.58 -11.98
C GLU A 35 -10.75 -0.37 -10.79
N ALA A 36 -9.43 -0.50 -11.00
CA ALA A 36 -8.46 -0.38 -9.90
C ALA A 36 -8.59 0.93 -9.13
N TYR A 37 -8.93 2.03 -9.82
CA TYR A 37 -9.17 3.33 -9.20
C TYR A 37 -10.27 3.30 -8.13
N GLU A 38 -11.30 2.46 -8.30
CA GLU A 38 -12.43 2.32 -7.37
C GLU A 38 -12.02 1.67 -6.04
N THR A 39 -10.84 1.01 -5.99
CA THR A 39 -10.31 0.42 -4.77
C THR A 39 -9.54 1.41 -3.89
N GLY A 40 -9.33 2.65 -4.35
CA GLY A 40 -8.52 3.63 -3.64
C GLY A 40 -7.03 3.28 -3.60
N TYR A 41 -6.53 2.38 -4.46
CA TYR A 41 -5.13 1.95 -4.46
C TYR A 41 -4.12 3.12 -4.54
N HIS A 42 -4.52 4.19 -5.22
CA HIS A 42 -3.73 5.40 -5.43
C HIS A 42 -3.59 6.27 -4.18
N GLU A 43 -4.50 6.14 -3.20
CA GLU A 43 -4.46 6.93 -1.96
C GLU A 43 -3.31 6.52 -1.04
N TRP A 44 -2.83 5.29 -1.18
CA TRP A 44 -1.70 4.77 -0.41
C TRP A 44 -0.39 5.46 -0.74
N ASP A 45 -0.18 5.88 -1.98
CA ASP A 45 1.02 6.61 -2.37
C ASP A 45 1.02 8.02 -1.77
N ALA A 46 -0.15 8.67 -1.72
CA ALA A 46 -0.30 9.96 -1.05
C ALA A 46 0.00 9.86 0.46
N ALA A 47 -0.47 8.80 1.12
CA ALA A 47 -0.15 8.56 2.54
C ALA A 47 1.35 8.31 2.77
N ARG A 48 2.00 7.56 1.87
CA ARG A 48 3.45 7.28 1.95
C ARG A 48 4.29 8.54 1.74
N MET A 49 3.91 9.39 0.78
CA MET A 49 4.57 10.66 0.54
C MET A 49 4.38 11.64 1.71
N ALA A 50 3.19 11.70 2.30
CA ALA A 50 2.94 12.52 3.48
C ALA A 50 3.77 12.06 4.69
N LEU A 51 3.92 10.74 4.88
CA LEU A 51 4.78 10.17 5.92
C LEU A 51 6.26 10.50 5.67
N ALA A 52 6.74 10.33 4.43
CA ALA A 52 8.12 10.64 4.07
C ALA A 52 8.44 12.14 4.24
N SER A 53 7.52 13.03 3.86
CA SER A 53 7.65 14.48 4.06
C SER A 53 7.77 14.83 5.55
N ARG A 54 6.94 14.22 6.40
CA ARG A 54 7.00 14.43 7.86
C ARG A 54 8.28 13.90 8.49
N ALA A 55 8.81 12.77 8.01
CA ALA A 55 10.06 12.23 8.52
C ALA A 55 11.25 13.15 8.21
N ALA A 56 11.28 13.76 7.01
CA ALA A 56 12.31 14.73 6.64
C ALA A 56 12.27 16.00 7.52
N GLU A 57 11.08 16.49 7.87
CA GLU A 57 10.93 17.65 8.77
C GLU A 57 11.45 17.39 10.18
N VAL A 58 11.35 16.15 10.69
CA VAL A 58 11.85 15.79 12.02
C VAL A 58 13.38 15.69 12.05
N GLU A 59 13.98 15.15 10.98
CA GLU A 59 15.45 15.01 10.86
C GLU A 59 16.15 16.38 10.79
N ASP A 60 15.52 17.36 10.11
CA ASP A 60 16.00 18.75 10.08
C ASP A 60 15.94 19.44 11.46
N VAL A 61 14.94 19.11 12.29
CA VAL A 61 14.82 19.65 13.66
C VAL A 61 15.90 19.09 14.58
N ASP A 62 16.23 17.81 14.47
CA ASP A 62 17.29 17.17 15.26
C ASP A 62 18.68 17.71 14.89
N LEU A 63 18.93 17.99 13.60
CA LEU A 63 20.17 18.64 13.13
C LEU A 63 20.27 20.12 13.57
N ALA A 64 19.15 20.84 13.67
CA ALA A 64 19.13 22.23 14.11
C ALA A 64 19.32 22.40 15.63
N LEU A 65 19.17 21.33 16.40
CA LEU A 65 19.32 21.29 17.87
C LEU A 65 20.66 20.71 18.35
N ALA A 66 21.53 20.25 17.43
CA ALA A 66 22.86 19.70 17.71
C ALA A 66 23.98 20.75 17.60
#